data_AF-A0A1L1PU97-F1
#
_entry.id   AF-A0A1L1PU97-F1
#
_cell.length_a   1.000
_cell.length_b   1.000
_cell.length_c   1.000
_cell.angle_alpha   90.00
_cell.angle_beta   90.00
_cell.angle_gamma   90.00
#
_symmetry.space_group_name_H-M   'P 1'
#
loop_
_entity.id
_entity.type
_entity.pdbx_description
1 polymer ?
#
loop_
_entity_poly.entity_id
_entity_poly.type
_entity_poly.pdbx_seq_one_letter_code
_entity_poly.pdbx_strand_id
1 'polypeptide(L)'
;MTDTAPTPEADPSAAALEEAASQEFEAGACAKALALQRQALGLHVAHHRLADQARCHLSIGYLSFLLRDHAGAHQAYRAAIRLRESLKDCHGAAVGWERLAELHQHMGDHQAALHAFDQALACLRRCGALKDLGTVLNNKAVSHREIGQRAQAMQCQERALEIRHELGDNEGLAASLHNLGVLHADAGAHEAAAASLEQARELRESLGDRSGLASTELHIGVLHEQQGDFEQAAKAYEGVIAACAALPPHDGRTLAAALCNLGGLMVARGEAAGAMPLLERARGLLQESVETPGLAYVEYHLGLARIAQGDVDGGLAALTKAQDIQQACGDIRQLSATLSAKAWVDVRLRRFASAEPLLRQALDIQQRLDEHGARVHTLRLLGDCLAGQGHIEAAQQCHTQAEHLAMLLSLPLPSADAQAGRPDAAPATALAAVNGVRRVLQ
;
A
#
# COMPACT_ATOMS: atom_id res chain seq x y z
N MET A 1 -21.42 27.42 -61.83
CA MET A 1 -20.47 26.52 -61.15
C MET A 1 -19.40 27.40 -60.53
N THR A 2 -19.67 27.93 -59.34
CA THR A 2 -18.69 28.64 -58.53
C THR A 2 -18.27 27.66 -57.45
N ASP A 3 -17.07 27.15 -57.63
CA ASP A 3 -16.38 26.18 -56.77
C ASP A 3 -16.08 26.86 -55.44
N THR A 4 -16.90 26.59 -54.42
CA THR A 4 -16.60 26.98 -53.04
C THR A 4 -15.62 25.96 -52.47
N ALA A 5 -14.33 26.32 -52.51
CA ALA A 5 -13.30 25.62 -51.76
C ALA A 5 -13.69 25.60 -50.27
N PRO A 6 -13.55 24.45 -49.57
CA PRO A 6 -13.78 24.39 -48.14
C PRO A 6 -12.75 25.29 -47.44
N THR A 7 -13.23 26.20 -46.59
CA THR A 7 -12.40 26.93 -45.64
C THR A 7 -11.62 25.94 -44.78
N PRO A 8 -10.32 26.16 -44.52
CA PRO A 8 -9.57 25.31 -43.62
C PRO A 8 -10.23 25.40 -42.24
N GLU A 9 -10.62 24.24 -41.69
CA GLU A 9 -11.04 24.13 -40.30
C GLU A 9 -10.02 24.86 -39.43
N ALA A 10 -10.48 25.78 -38.60
CA ALA A 10 -9.61 26.51 -37.69
C ALA A 10 -8.88 25.49 -36.81
N ASP A 11 -7.56 25.38 -36.97
CA ASP A 11 -6.73 24.55 -36.10
C ASP A 11 -7.08 24.88 -34.64
N PRO A 12 -7.47 23.90 -33.83
CA PRO A 12 -7.82 24.17 -32.44
C PRO A 12 -6.58 24.73 -31.74
N SER A 13 -6.72 25.90 -31.14
CA SER A 13 -5.63 26.50 -30.34
C SER A 13 -5.18 25.52 -29.26
N ALA A 14 -3.89 25.53 -28.90
CA ALA A 14 -3.38 24.63 -27.86
C ALA A 14 -4.15 24.70 -26.54
N ALA A 15 -4.68 25.88 -26.20
CA ALA A 15 -5.52 26.08 -25.02
C ALA A 15 -6.88 25.35 -25.12
N ALA A 16 -7.51 25.38 -26.29
CA ALA A 16 -8.77 24.66 -26.53
C ALA A 16 -8.58 23.13 -26.44
N LEU A 17 -7.42 22.62 -26.87
CA LEU A 17 -7.08 21.21 -26.72
C LEU A 17 -6.85 20.83 -25.26
N GLU A 18 -6.19 21.68 -24.47
CA GLU A 18 -6.01 21.45 -23.01
C GLU A 18 -7.34 21.48 -22.26
N GLU A 19 -8.26 22.38 -22.64
CA GLU A 19 -9.61 22.44 -22.07
C GLU A 19 -10.43 21.19 -22.42
N ALA A 20 -10.43 20.79 -23.69
CA ALA A 20 -11.08 19.55 -24.12
C ALA A 20 -10.47 18.32 -23.43
N ALA A 21 -9.14 18.29 -23.23
CA ALA A 21 -8.47 17.22 -22.48
C ALA A 21 -8.97 17.16 -21.03
N SER A 22 -9.20 18.32 -20.40
CA SER A 22 -9.72 18.41 -19.04
C SER A 22 -11.16 17.89 -18.95
N GLN A 23 -12.02 18.26 -19.91
CA GLN A 23 -13.40 17.77 -19.99
C GLN A 23 -13.47 16.24 -20.21
N GLU A 24 -12.65 15.70 -21.12
CA GLU A 24 -12.58 14.25 -21.34
C GLU A 24 -12.03 13.52 -20.11
N PHE A 25 -11.11 14.14 -19.37
CA PHE A 25 -10.61 13.58 -18.10
C PHE A 25 -11.70 13.54 -17.02
N GLU A 26 -12.46 14.62 -16.86
CA GLU A 26 -13.62 14.68 -15.95
C GLU A 26 -14.70 13.67 -16.33
N ALA A 27 -14.87 13.39 -17.63
CA ALA A 27 -15.75 12.34 -18.14
C ALA A 27 -15.16 10.91 -17.99
N GLY A 28 -13.96 10.76 -17.42
CA GLY A 28 -13.27 9.49 -17.21
C GLY A 28 -12.54 8.93 -18.45
N ALA A 29 -12.56 9.64 -19.58
CA ALA A 29 -11.95 9.20 -20.83
C ALA A 29 -10.44 9.54 -20.92
N CYS A 30 -9.65 8.96 -20.00
CA CYS A 30 -8.22 9.25 -19.84
C CYS A 30 -7.39 9.08 -21.13
N ALA A 31 -7.71 8.08 -21.97
CA ALA A 31 -7.01 7.85 -23.24
C ALA A 31 -7.24 8.97 -24.27
N LYS A 32 -8.45 9.54 -24.30
CA LYS A 32 -8.76 10.68 -25.17
C LYS A 32 -8.12 11.95 -24.65
N ALA A 33 -8.20 12.20 -23.34
CA ALA A 33 -7.50 13.30 -22.70
C ALA A 33 -5.98 13.25 -22.98
N LEU A 34 -5.37 12.05 -22.93
CA LEU A 34 -3.95 11.88 -23.25
C LEU A 34 -3.63 12.23 -24.71
N ALA A 35 -4.49 11.84 -25.66
CA ALA A 35 -4.31 12.17 -27.07
C ALA A 35 -4.39 13.68 -27.31
N LEU A 36 -5.37 14.35 -26.69
CA LEU A 36 -5.54 15.80 -26.77
C LEU A 36 -4.35 16.55 -26.16
N GLN A 37 -3.83 16.09 -25.01
CA GLN A 37 -2.67 16.71 -24.38
C GLN A 37 -1.39 16.55 -25.23
N ARG A 38 -1.23 15.43 -25.94
CA ARG A 38 -0.12 15.22 -26.89
C ARG A 38 -0.23 16.14 -28.11
N GLN A 39 -1.44 16.40 -28.61
CA GLN A 39 -1.67 17.37 -29.67
C GLN A 39 -1.35 18.81 -29.21
N ALA A 40 -1.83 19.20 -28.02
CA ALA A 40 -1.53 20.49 -27.42
C ALA A 40 -0.01 20.70 -27.24
N LEU A 41 0.70 19.67 -26.76
CA LEU A 41 2.15 19.68 -26.64
C LEU A 41 2.83 19.95 -28.00
N GLY A 42 2.37 19.32 -29.07
CA GLY A 42 2.90 19.55 -30.43
C GLY A 42 2.82 21.02 -30.85
N LEU A 43 1.70 21.68 -30.58
CA LEU A 43 1.52 23.11 -30.86
C LEU A 43 2.43 23.99 -29.98
N HIS A 44 2.55 23.67 -28.69
CA HIS A 44 3.46 24.41 -27.80
C HIS A 44 4.93 24.23 -28.17
N VAL A 45 5.31 23.08 -28.73
CA VAL A 45 6.64 22.84 -29.31
C VAL A 45 6.85 23.72 -30.54
N ALA A 46 5.89 23.74 -31.47
CA ALA A 46 5.96 24.57 -32.68
C ALA A 46 6.05 26.08 -32.37
N HIS A 47 5.43 26.52 -31.27
CA HIS A 47 5.46 27.91 -30.82
C HIS A 47 6.53 28.23 -29.75
N HIS A 48 7.43 27.29 -29.45
CA HIS A 48 8.50 27.44 -28.45
C HIS A 48 8.04 27.90 -27.05
N ARG A 49 6.83 27.51 -26.62
CA ARG A 49 6.27 27.86 -25.31
C ARG A 49 6.72 26.88 -24.23
N LEU A 50 7.94 27.04 -23.73
CA LEU A 50 8.57 26.10 -22.80
C LEU A 50 7.77 25.85 -21.51
N ALA A 51 7.14 26.89 -20.95
CA ALA A 51 6.32 26.75 -19.72
C ALA A 51 5.07 25.90 -19.96
N ASP A 52 4.40 26.11 -21.10
CA ASP A 52 3.21 25.34 -21.48
C ASP A 52 3.58 23.90 -21.88
N GLN A 53 4.73 23.69 -22.54
CA GLN A 53 5.28 22.36 -22.79
C GLN A 53 5.52 21.60 -21.47
N ALA A 54 6.11 22.27 -20.47
CA ALA A 54 6.35 21.67 -19.15
C ALA A 54 5.03 21.27 -18.45
N ARG A 55 4.01 22.13 -18.51
CA ARG A 55 2.65 21.80 -18.01
C ARG A 55 2.07 20.60 -18.75
N CYS A 56 2.15 20.57 -20.07
CA CYS A 56 1.64 19.46 -20.87
C CYS A 56 2.35 18.15 -20.58
N HIS A 57 3.67 18.17 -20.42
CA HIS A 57 4.42 16.97 -20.03
C HIS A 57 4.02 16.46 -18.64
N LEU A 58 3.70 17.33 -17.69
CA LEU A 58 3.19 16.92 -16.38
C LEU A 58 1.82 16.24 -16.51
N SER A 59 0.89 16.84 -17.27
CA SER A 59 -0.44 16.26 -17.53
C SER A 59 -0.37 14.94 -18.29
N ILE A 60 0.47 14.85 -19.33
CA ILE A 60 0.74 13.61 -20.07
C ILE A 60 1.28 12.55 -19.12
N GLY A 61 2.22 12.91 -18.24
CA GLY A 61 2.78 11.98 -17.27
C GLY A 61 1.73 11.41 -16.32
N TYR A 62 0.84 12.28 -15.83
CA TYR A 62 -0.26 11.87 -14.96
C TYR A 62 -1.28 10.96 -15.68
N LEU A 63 -1.69 11.32 -16.90
CA LEU A 63 -2.61 10.51 -17.69
C LEU A 63 -1.99 9.17 -18.10
N SER A 64 -0.72 9.15 -18.49
CA SER A 64 0.03 7.89 -18.75
C SER A 64 0.11 7.02 -17.50
N PHE A 65 0.34 7.62 -16.32
CA PHE A 65 0.33 6.89 -15.05
C PHE A 65 -1.02 6.22 -14.77
N LEU A 66 -2.13 6.94 -14.97
CA LEU A 66 -3.48 6.39 -14.83
C LEU A 66 -3.76 5.27 -15.82
N LEU A 67 -3.22 5.36 -17.04
CA LEU A 67 -3.33 4.33 -18.09
C LEU A 67 -2.30 3.20 -17.95
N ARG A 68 -1.53 3.15 -16.86
CA ARG A 68 -0.48 2.15 -16.58
C ARG A 68 0.70 2.14 -17.57
N ASP A 69 0.84 3.20 -18.36
CA ASP A 69 2.04 3.45 -19.15
C ASP A 69 3.12 4.09 -18.25
N HIS A 70 3.70 3.28 -17.35
CA HIS A 70 4.71 3.75 -16.40
C HIS A 70 5.97 4.29 -17.09
N ALA A 71 6.36 3.70 -18.21
CA ALA A 71 7.49 4.16 -19.01
C ALA A 71 7.23 5.54 -19.62
N GLY A 72 6.04 5.73 -20.23
CA GLY A 72 5.62 7.02 -20.76
C GLY A 72 5.45 8.08 -19.66
N ALA A 73 4.90 7.70 -18.51
CA ALA A 73 4.76 8.57 -17.35
C ALA A 73 6.14 9.07 -16.86
N HIS A 74 7.08 8.15 -16.67
CA HIS A 74 8.45 8.45 -16.26
C HIS A 74 9.13 9.40 -17.27
N GLN A 75 9.02 9.13 -18.58
CA GLN A 75 9.59 9.98 -19.62
C GLN A 75 9.00 11.39 -19.61
N ALA A 76 7.68 11.50 -19.46
CA ALA A 76 6.96 12.77 -19.45
C ALA A 76 7.30 13.60 -18.21
N TYR A 77 7.34 13.02 -17.01
CA TYR A 77 7.76 13.71 -15.80
C TYR A 77 9.22 14.20 -15.90
N ARG A 78 10.14 13.38 -16.41
CA ARG A 78 11.53 13.82 -16.65
C ARG A 78 11.66 14.93 -17.69
N ALA A 79 10.76 14.97 -18.69
CA ALA A 79 10.71 16.09 -19.64
C ALA A 79 10.21 17.37 -18.96
N ALA A 80 9.14 17.28 -18.16
CA ALA A 80 8.61 18.40 -17.39
C ALA A 80 9.67 18.99 -16.44
N ILE A 81 10.36 18.15 -15.65
CA ILE A 81 11.44 18.56 -14.73
C ILE A 81 12.52 19.36 -15.48
N ARG A 82 13.07 18.81 -16.57
CA ARG A 82 14.14 19.46 -17.34
C ARG A 82 13.73 20.84 -17.87
N LEU A 83 12.49 20.98 -18.34
CA LEU A 83 11.96 22.25 -18.82
C LEU A 83 11.75 23.25 -17.67
N ARG A 84 11.24 22.80 -16.51
CA ARG A 84 11.09 23.66 -15.32
C ARG A 84 12.44 24.13 -14.78
N GLU A 85 13.44 23.25 -14.77
CA GLU A 85 14.82 23.59 -14.37
C GLU A 85 15.45 24.63 -15.31
N SER A 86 15.27 24.50 -16.63
CA SER A 86 15.79 25.48 -17.60
C SER A 86 15.11 26.84 -17.47
N LEU A 87 13.83 26.86 -17.08
CA LEU A 87 13.05 28.06 -16.75
C LEU A 87 13.38 28.62 -15.36
N LYS A 88 14.23 27.95 -14.57
CA LYS A 88 14.50 28.26 -13.16
C LYS A 88 13.26 28.25 -12.27
N ASP A 89 12.20 27.56 -12.70
CA ASP A 89 10.99 27.34 -11.94
C ASP A 89 11.21 26.18 -10.96
N CYS A 90 11.72 26.52 -9.78
CA CYS A 90 12.03 25.55 -8.74
C CYS A 90 10.77 24.91 -8.14
N HIS A 91 9.65 25.63 -8.02
CA HIS A 91 8.41 25.03 -7.52
C HIS A 91 7.84 24.03 -8.53
N GLY A 92 7.74 24.39 -9.81
CA GLY A 92 7.28 23.46 -10.83
C GLY A 92 8.22 22.26 -11.04
N ALA A 93 9.53 22.44 -10.86
CA ALA A 93 10.49 21.32 -10.85
C ALA A 93 10.26 20.40 -9.65
N ALA A 94 9.98 20.95 -8.46
CA ALA A 94 9.65 20.16 -7.27
C ALA A 94 8.41 19.28 -7.50
N VAL A 95 7.34 19.84 -8.08
CA VAL A 95 6.13 19.09 -8.42
C VAL A 95 6.44 17.95 -9.39
N GLY A 96 7.28 18.20 -10.41
CA GLY A 96 7.72 17.14 -11.32
C GLY A 96 8.49 16.02 -10.62
N TRP A 97 9.41 16.37 -9.71
CA TRP A 97 10.17 15.41 -8.91
C TRP A 97 9.28 14.61 -7.96
N GLU A 98 8.28 15.25 -7.33
CA GLU A 98 7.29 14.59 -6.48
C GLU A 98 6.47 13.56 -7.26
N ARG A 99 5.94 13.92 -8.44
CA ARG A 99 5.21 12.98 -9.30
C ARG A 99 6.07 11.80 -9.77
N LEU A 100 7.35 12.06 -10.04
CA LEU A 100 8.29 11.00 -10.37
C LEU A 100 8.55 10.07 -9.16
N ALA A 101 8.65 10.63 -7.96
CA ALA A 101 8.79 9.87 -6.73
C ALA A 101 7.56 9.00 -6.45
N GLU A 102 6.34 9.56 -6.59
CA GLU A 102 5.07 8.82 -6.47
C GLU A 102 4.98 7.65 -7.48
N LEU A 103 5.42 7.88 -8.72
CA LEU A 103 5.49 6.83 -9.74
C LEU A 103 6.44 5.69 -9.30
N HIS A 104 7.61 6.03 -8.77
CA HIS A 104 8.55 5.03 -8.25
C HIS A 104 8.02 4.30 -7.01
N GLN A 105 7.34 5.00 -6.10
CA GLN A 105 6.63 4.37 -4.98
C GLN A 105 5.59 3.36 -5.47
N HIS A 106 4.79 3.74 -6.47
CA HIS A 106 3.77 2.85 -7.04
C HIS A 106 4.39 1.59 -7.69
N MET A 107 5.60 1.68 -8.24
CA MET A 107 6.33 0.54 -8.80
C MET A 107 7.11 -0.26 -7.73
N GLY A 108 7.04 0.13 -6.45
CA GLY A 108 7.82 -0.48 -5.37
C GLY A 108 9.31 -0.11 -5.36
N ASP A 109 9.77 0.76 -6.26
CA ASP A 109 11.15 1.26 -6.30
C ASP A 109 11.34 2.42 -5.32
N HIS A 110 11.24 2.10 -4.02
CA HIS A 110 11.36 3.08 -2.96
C HIS A 110 12.73 3.76 -2.91
N GLN A 111 13.80 3.14 -3.41
CA GLN A 111 15.11 3.77 -3.49
C GLN A 111 15.14 4.91 -4.52
N ALA A 112 14.63 4.66 -5.73
CA ALA A 112 14.48 5.72 -6.73
C ALA A 112 13.50 6.81 -6.27
N ALA A 113 12.42 6.42 -5.56
CA ALA A 113 11.49 7.38 -4.97
C ALA A 113 12.16 8.30 -3.94
N LEU A 114 12.98 7.75 -3.04
CA LEU A 114 13.73 8.55 -2.05
C LEU A 114 14.66 9.55 -2.73
N HIS A 115 15.38 9.13 -3.78
CA HIS A 115 16.22 10.04 -4.55
C HIS A 115 15.41 11.18 -5.19
N ALA A 116 14.26 10.86 -5.79
CA ALA A 116 13.37 11.88 -6.37
C ALA A 116 12.78 12.83 -5.31
N PHE A 117 12.39 12.32 -4.12
CA PHE A 117 11.97 13.16 -3.01
C PHE A 117 13.08 14.09 -2.53
N ASP A 118 14.33 13.63 -2.47
CA ASP A 118 15.47 14.50 -2.10
C ASP A 118 15.66 15.66 -3.09
N GLN A 119 15.47 15.41 -4.38
CA GLN A 119 15.47 16.47 -5.40
C GLN A 119 14.29 17.44 -5.24
N ALA A 120 13.09 16.92 -4.96
CA ALA A 120 11.92 17.75 -4.68
C ALA A 120 12.14 18.65 -3.45
N LEU A 121 12.61 18.08 -2.33
CA LEU A 121 12.93 18.83 -1.10
C LEU A 121 13.99 19.91 -1.34
N ALA A 122 15.04 19.61 -2.13
CA ALA A 122 16.06 20.59 -2.49
C ALA A 122 15.45 21.77 -3.29
N CYS A 123 14.53 21.49 -4.22
CA CYS A 123 13.81 22.52 -4.97
C CYS A 123 12.88 23.36 -4.07
N LEU A 124 12.12 22.73 -3.18
CA LEU A 124 11.20 23.40 -2.26
C LEU A 124 11.92 24.31 -1.26
N ARG A 125 13.08 23.87 -0.75
CA ARG A 125 13.94 24.70 0.11
C ARG A 125 14.43 25.95 -0.62
N ARG A 126 14.74 25.84 -1.92
CA ARG A 126 15.21 26.97 -2.74
C ARG A 126 14.11 28.00 -3.00
N CYS A 127 12.85 27.59 -3.18
CA CYS A 127 11.73 28.52 -3.36
C CYS A 127 11.03 28.94 -2.07
N GLY A 128 11.39 28.37 -0.91
CA GLY A 128 10.75 28.69 0.37
C GLY A 128 9.32 28.15 0.53
N ALA A 129 8.95 27.12 -0.25
CA ALA A 129 7.62 26.50 -0.19
C ALA A 129 7.52 25.51 0.99
N LEU A 130 7.41 26.05 2.22
CA LEU A 130 7.44 25.27 3.46
C LEU A 130 6.26 24.30 3.59
N LYS A 131 5.06 24.67 3.15
CA LYS A 131 3.89 23.78 3.21
C LYS A 131 4.11 22.49 2.42
N ASP A 132 4.56 22.64 1.18
CA ASP A 132 4.87 21.51 0.30
C ASP A 132 6.03 20.66 0.84
N LEU A 133 6.99 21.28 1.55
CA LEU A 133 8.09 20.58 2.21
C LEU A 133 7.56 19.55 3.22
N GLY A 134 6.54 19.91 4.00
CA GLY A 134 5.88 19.01 4.94
C GLY A 134 5.19 17.83 4.25
N THR A 135 4.53 18.07 3.11
CA THR A 135 3.90 17.00 2.30
C THR A 135 4.92 16.04 1.73
N VAL A 136 5.99 16.55 1.11
CA VAL A 136 7.05 15.72 0.54
C VAL A 136 7.79 14.92 1.62
N LEU A 137 8.02 15.49 2.81
CA LEU A 137 8.60 14.76 3.95
C LEU A 137 7.71 13.60 4.40
N ASN A 138 6.40 13.81 4.45
CA ASN A 138 5.45 12.76 4.79
C ASN A 138 5.50 11.60 3.77
N ASN A 139 5.51 11.92 2.48
CA ASN A 139 5.60 10.90 1.42
C ASN A 139 6.96 10.18 1.44
N LYS A 140 8.05 10.91 1.73
CA LYS A 140 9.38 10.35 1.94
C LYS A 140 9.42 9.39 3.14
N ALA A 141 8.73 9.73 4.24
CA ALA A 141 8.63 8.88 5.42
C ALA A 141 7.99 7.52 5.08
N VAL A 142 6.95 7.51 4.23
CA VAL A 142 6.33 6.28 3.72
C VAL A 142 7.38 5.43 2.98
N SER A 143 8.15 5.98 2.04
CA SER A 143 9.21 5.20 1.37
C SER A 143 10.25 4.63 2.33
N HIS A 144 10.69 5.40 3.33
CA HIS A 144 11.61 4.89 4.35
C HIS A 144 10.99 3.75 5.16
N ARG A 145 9.70 3.86 5.52
CA ARG A 145 8.95 2.81 6.22
C ARG A 145 8.90 1.52 5.40
N GLU A 146 8.55 1.60 4.11
CA GLU A 146 8.41 0.43 3.24
C GLU A 146 9.73 -0.36 3.07
N ILE A 147 10.88 0.32 3.08
CA ILE A 147 12.20 -0.35 3.03
C ILE A 147 12.79 -0.68 4.42
N GLY A 148 12.00 -0.56 5.49
CA GLY A 148 12.40 -0.90 6.85
C GLY A 148 13.31 0.13 7.55
N GLN A 149 13.53 1.30 6.96
CA GLN A 149 14.32 2.41 7.51
C GLN A 149 13.51 3.23 8.51
N ARG A 150 13.11 2.60 9.62
CA ARG A 150 12.19 3.19 10.62
C ARG A 150 12.69 4.50 11.23
N ALA A 151 13.98 4.58 11.56
CA ALA A 151 14.56 5.79 12.16
C ALA A 151 14.49 7.00 11.22
N GLN A 152 14.76 6.79 9.94
CA GLN A 152 14.67 7.82 8.91
C GLN A 152 13.22 8.23 8.65
N ALA A 153 12.28 7.27 8.69
CA ALA A 153 10.84 7.57 8.59
C ALA A 153 10.37 8.47 9.75
N MET A 154 10.75 8.15 10.99
CA MET A 154 10.43 8.96 12.16
C MET A 154 11.01 10.39 12.04
N GLN A 155 12.28 10.53 11.66
CA GLN A 155 12.91 11.85 11.46
C GLN A 155 12.18 12.69 10.40
N CYS A 156 11.75 12.07 9.28
CA CYS A 156 10.97 12.78 8.27
C CYS A 156 9.63 13.25 8.83
N GLN A 157 8.99 12.42 9.66
CA GLN A 157 7.69 12.72 10.26
C GLN A 157 7.76 13.81 11.33
N GLU A 158 8.75 13.74 12.22
CA GLU A 158 9.04 14.78 13.22
C GLU A 158 9.30 16.12 12.53
N ARG A 159 10.10 16.13 11.46
CA ARG A 159 10.36 17.36 10.71
C ARG A 159 9.11 17.91 10.02
N ALA A 160 8.25 17.04 9.49
CA ALA A 160 6.97 17.46 8.90
C ALA A 160 6.03 18.05 9.97
N LEU A 161 5.98 17.47 11.17
CA LEU A 161 5.22 17.97 12.31
C LEU A 161 5.68 19.37 12.73
N GLU A 162 6.99 19.59 12.89
CA GLU A 162 7.57 20.90 13.22
C GLU A 162 7.12 21.97 12.20
N ILE A 163 7.28 21.68 10.91
CA ILE A 163 6.90 22.61 9.84
C ILE A 163 5.39 22.92 9.88
N ARG A 164 4.55 21.89 10.03
CA ARG A 164 3.08 22.06 10.06
C ARG A 164 2.63 22.86 11.29
N HIS A 165 3.30 22.66 12.42
CA HIS A 165 3.08 23.45 13.63
C HIS A 165 3.47 24.92 13.43
N GLU A 166 4.67 25.19 12.89
CA GLU A 166 5.12 26.56 12.58
C GLU A 166 4.19 27.30 11.61
N LEU A 167 3.57 26.57 10.68
CA LEU A 167 2.63 27.13 9.70
C LEU A 167 1.19 27.27 10.23
N GLY A 168 0.86 26.70 11.39
CA GLY A 168 -0.52 26.59 11.87
C GLY A 168 -1.41 25.72 10.96
N ASP A 169 -0.82 24.78 10.21
CA ASP A 169 -1.53 23.86 9.32
C ASP A 169 -2.10 22.69 10.13
N ASN A 170 -3.27 22.89 10.74
CA ASN A 170 -3.90 21.89 11.61
C ASN A 170 -4.33 20.61 10.88
N GLU A 171 -4.82 20.73 9.64
CA GLU A 171 -5.14 19.57 8.80
C GLU A 171 -3.88 18.75 8.53
N GLY A 172 -2.80 19.44 8.17
CA GLY A 172 -1.51 18.82 8.01
C GLY A 172 -1.03 18.17 9.31
N LEU A 173 -1.11 18.89 10.43
CA LEU A 173 -0.65 18.42 11.73
C LEU A 173 -1.34 17.10 12.12
N ALA A 174 -2.66 17.01 11.92
CA ALA A 174 -3.43 15.79 12.18
C ALA A 174 -2.95 14.61 11.33
N ALA A 175 -2.76 14.82 10.02
CA ALA A 175 -2.24 13.78 9.13
C ALA A 175 -0.84 13.33 9.56
N SER A 176 -0.01 14.27 10.01
CA SER A 176 1.34 13.96 10.43
C SER A 176 1.41 13.21 11.75
N LEU A 177 0.55 13.55 12.71
CA LEU A 177 0.41 12.82 13.98
C LEU A 177 -0.10 11.40 13.76
N HIS A 178 -1.08 11.25 12.87
CA HIS A 178 -1.58 9.94 12.46
C HIS A 178 -0.44 9.05 11.93
N ASN A 179 0.34 9.55 10.98
CA ASN A 179 1.46 8.78 10.40
C ASN A 179 2.57 8.49 11.41
N LEU A 180 2.82 9.39 12.36
CA LEU A 180 3.75 9.13 13.46
C LEU A 180 3.23 8.01 14.38
N GLY A 181 1.93 8.04 14.71
CA GLY A 181 1.28 6.99 15.51
C GLY A 181 1.36 5.62 14.84
N VAL A 182 1.14 5.58 13.52
CA VAL A 182 1.42 4.39 12.70
C VAL A 182 2.89 4.00 12.90
N LEU A 183 3.87 4.84 12.56
CA LEU A 183 5.30 4.49 12.69
C LEU A 183 5.71 3.96 14.09
N HIS A 184 5.18 4.53 15.17
CA HIS A 184 5.43 4.03 16.52
C HIS A 184 4.90 2.62 16.74
N ALA A 185 3.70 2.34 16.27
CA ALA A 185 3.15 0.99 16.41
C ALA A 185 3.92 -0.02 15.51
N ASP A 186 4.53 0.41 14.39
CA ASP A 186 5.40 -0.46 13.55
C ASP A 186 6.70 -0.83 14.27
N ALA A 187 7.08 0.00 15.23
CA ALA A 187 8.22 -0.22 16.10
C ALA A 187 7.83 -0.96 17.40
N GLY A 188 6.56 -1.34 17.58
CA GLY A 188 6.06 -1.93 18.82
C GLY A 188 5.94 -0.95 19.99
N ALA A 189 6.12 0.35 19.75
CA ALA A 189 5.99 1.40 20.76
C ALA A 189 4.50 1.76 20.95
N HIS A 190 3.72 0.82 21.49
CA HIS A 190 2.26 0.92 21.51
C HIS A 190 1.73 2.13 22.29
N GLU A 191 2.35 2.52 23.39
CA GLU A 191 1.95 3.71 24.17
C GLU A 191 2.16 5.00 23.38
N ALA A 192 3.31 5.14 22.73
CA ALA A 192 3.61 6.29 21.88
C ALA A 192 2.70 6.35 20.64
N ALA A 193 2.35 5.18 20.10
CA ALA A 193 1.40 5.08 19.01
C ALA A 193 -0.01 5.54 19.41
N ALA A 194 -0.50 5.05 20.56
CA ALA A 194 -1.79 5.46 21.10
C ALA A 194 -1.84 6.97 21.33
N ALA A 195 -0.81 7.55 21.95
CA ALA A 195 -0.73 8.99 22.19
C ALA A 195 -0.81 9.81 20.89
N SER A 196 -0.04 9.45 19.88
CA SER A 196 -0.03 10.17 18.59
C SER A 196 -1.34 10.00 17.81
N LEU A 197 -1.93 8.80 17.81
CA LEU A 197 -3.23 8.56 17.18
C LEU A 197 -4.36 9.30 17.90
N GLU A 198 -4.32 9.37 19.23
CA GLU A 198 -5.31 10.10 20.03
C GLU A 198 -5.26 11.61 19.74
N GLN A 199 -4.05 12.19 19.69
CA GLN A 199 -3.91 13.61 19.32
C GLN A 199 -4.40 13.88 17.89
N ALA A 200 -4.13 12.96 16.95
CA ALA A 200 -4.66 13.06 15.59
C ALA A 200 -6.20 12.98 15.57
N ARG A 201 -6.79 12.11 16.40
CA ARG A 201 -8.24 11.97 16.57
C ARG A 201 -8.86 13.27 17.07
N GLU A 202 -8.41 13.78 18.22
CA GLU A 202 -8.94 15.01 18.83
C GLU A 202 -8.89 16.18 17.85
N LEU A 203 -7.78 16.31 17.12
CA LEU A 203 -7.62 17.37 16.12
C LEU A 203 -8.59 17.18 14.95
N ARG A 204 -8.74 15.96 14.41
CA ARG A 204 -9.70 15.64 13.33
C ARG A 204 -11.15 15.89 13.74
N GLU A 205 -11.51 15.56 14.98
CA GLU A 205 -12.83 15.88 15.53
C GLU A 205 -13.07 17.39 15.57
N SER A 206 -12.08 18.16 16.05
CA SER A 206 -12.19 19.63 16.11
C SER A 206 -12.31 20.28 14.73
N LEU A 207 -11.69 19.66 13.71
CA LEU A 207 -11.74 20.11 12.31
C LEU A 207 -13.01 19.64 11.59
N GLY A 208 -13.76 18.69 12.15
CA GLY A 208 -14.87 18.02 11.45
C GLY A 208 -14.42 17.13 10.29
N ASP A 209 -13.14 16.71 10.27
CA ASP A 209 -12.56 15.82 9.25
C ASP A 209 -13.01 14.38 9.49
N ARG A 210 -14.20 14.04 8.99
CA ARG A 210 -14.79 12.71 9.17
C ARG A 210 -14.02 11.59 8.47
N SER A 211 -13.42 11.88 7.31
CA SER A 211 -12.67 10.88 6.53
C SER A 211 -11.34 10.57 7.23
N GLY A 212 -10.60 11.60 7.63
CA GLY A 212 -9.39 11.42 8.42
C GLY A 212 -9.68 10.77 9.78
N LEU A 213 -10.80 11.10 10.43
CA LEU A 213 -11.20 10.46 11.68
C LEU A 213 -11.42 8.96 11.50
N ALA A 214 -12.15 8.54 10.46
CA ALA A 214 -12.34 7.12 10.13
C ALA A 214 -11.00 6.39 9.90
N SER A 215 -10.05 7.05 9.22
CA SER A 215 -8.69 6.52 9.02
C SER A 215 -7.90 6.40 10.33
N THR A 216 -8.02 7.36 11.26
CA THR A 216 -7.43 7.26 12.61
C THR A 216 -8.01 6.09 13.37
N GLU A 217 -9.34 5.99 13.44
CA GLU A 217 -10.05 4.95 14.20
C GLU A 217 -9.73 3.54 13.67
N LEU A 218 -9.58 3.40 12.35
CA LEU A 218 -9.10 2.16 11.74
C LEU A 218 -7.74 1.74 12.31
N HIS A 219 -6.80 2.68 12.43
CA HIS A 219 -5.46 2.39 12.94
C HIS A 219 -5.41 2.21 14.47
N ILE A 220 -6.34 2.81 15.21
CA ILE A 220 -6.56 2.49 16.63
C ILE A 220 -7.03 1.04 16.76
N GLY A 221 -7.94 0.58 15.89
CA GLY A 221 -8.34 -0.83 15.82
C GLY A 221 -7.16 -1.77 15.54
N VAL A 222 -6.30 -1.41 14.60
CA VAL A 222 -5.06 -2.16 14.31
C VAL A 222 -4.13 -2.19 15.53
N LEU A 223 -4.00 -1.08 16.26
CA LEU A 223 -3.19 -1.03 17.48
C LEU A 223 -3.72 -1.98 18.57
N HIS A 224 -5.04 -2.01 18.78
CA HIS A 224 -5.67 -2.98 19.69
C HIS A 224 -5.41 -4.42 19.26
N GLU A 225 -5.48 -4.70 17.96
CA GLU A 225 -5.16 -6.03 17.41
C GLU A 225 -3.69 -6.42 17.69
N GLN A 226 -2.74 -5.50 17.49
CA GLN A 226 -1.32 -5.70 17.78
C GLN A 226 -1.04 -5.94 19.28
N GLN A 227 -1.87 -5.37 20.16
CA GLN A 227 -1.83 -5.61 21.60
C GLN A 227 -2.52 -6.92 22.02
N GLY A 228 -3.19 -7.61 21.09
CA GLY A 228 -3.97 -8.82 21.36
C GLY A 228 -5.38 -8.56 21.89
N ASP A 229 -5.81 -7.31 21.95
CA ASP A 229 -7.19 -6.93 22.32
C ASP A 229 -8.11 -7.02 21.10
N PHE A 230 -8.39 -8.26 20.71
CA PHE A 230 -9.20 -8.55 19.53
C PHE A 230 -10.66 -8.10 19.68
N GLU A 231 -11.17 -7.93 20.90
CA GLU A 231 -12.54 -7.46 21.12
C GLU A 231 -12.65 -5.96 20.80
N GLN A 232 -11.71 -5.16 21.32
CA GLN A 232 -11.68 -3.72 21.01
C GLN A 232 -11.32 -3.46 19.56
N ALA A 233 -10.43 -4.25 18.96
CA ALA A 233 -10.13 -4.17 17.53
C ALA A 233 -11.40 -4.37 16.66
N ALA A 234 -12.19 -5.41 16.97
CA ALA A 234 -13.45 -5.68 16.25
C ALA A 234 -14.43 -4.50 16.36
N LYS A 235 -14.62 -3.97 17.57
CA LYS A 235 -15.52 -2.81 17.81
C LYS A 235 -15.05 -1.56 17.05
N ALA A 236 -13.74 -1.30 17.02
CA ALA A 236 -13.18 -0.19 16.26
C ALA A 236 -13.46 -0.35 14.76
N TYR A 237 -13.24 -1.54 14.19
CA TYR A 237 -13.52 -1.80 12.78
C TYR A 237 -15.01 -1.68 12.45
N GLU A 238 -15.90 -2.21 13.29
CA GLU A 238 -17.35 -2.04 13.15
C GLU A 238 -17.78 -0.57 13.19
N GLY A 239 -17.18 0.22 14.09
CA GLY A 239 -17.39 1.67 14.20
C GLY A 239 -16.99 2.40 12.92
N VAL A 240 -15.82 2.08 12.35
CA VAL A 240 -15.36 2.65 11.07
C VAL A 240 -16.30 2.27 9.93
N ILE A 241 -16.74 1.00 9.84
CA ILE A 241 -17.69 0.56 8.81
C ILE A 241 -19.00 1.37 8.89
N ALA A 242 -19.51 1.58 10.11
CA ALA A 242 -20.73 2.36 10.33
C ALA A 242 -20.53 3.85 9.99
N ALA A 243 -19.39 4.43 10.36
CA ALA A 243 -19.06 5.82 10.05
C ALA A 243 -18.93 6.05 8.53
N CYS A 244 -18.23 5.14 7.83
CA CYS A 244 -18.08 5.21 6.38
C CYS A 244 -19.38 4.99 5.61
N ALA A 245 -20.38 4.29 6.18
CA ALA A 245 -21.70 4.17 5.56
C ALA A 245 -22.44 5.52 5.43
N ALA A 246 -22.05 6.52 6.22
CA ALA A 246 -22.60 7.88 6.18
C ALA A 246 -21.75 8.85 5.34
N LEU A 247 -20.63 8.40 4.75
CA LEU A 247 -19.75 9.21 3.92
C LEU A 247 -20.10 9.07 2.43
N PRO A 248 -19.81 10.10 1.60
CA PRO A 248 -19.93 10.00 0.14
C PRO A 248 -19.13 8.81 -0.41
N PRO A 249 -19.50 8.27 -1.59
CA PRO A 249 -18.93 7.03 -2.17
C PRO A 249 -17.42 7.05 -2.45
N HIS A 250 -16.71 8.15 -2.20
CA HIS A 250 -15.29 8.29 -2.47
C HIS A 250 -14.37 7.73 -1.38
N ASP A 251 -14.87 7.39 -0.18
CA ASP A 251 -14.05 6.81 0.90
C ASP A 251 -14.08 5.26 0.94
N GLY A 252 -14.16 4.66 -0.25
CA GLY A 252 -14.22 3.19 -0.41
C GLY A 252 -12.97 2.47 0.12
N ARG A 253 -11.81 3.14 0.19
CA ARG A 253 -10.56 2.56 0.67
C ARG A 253 -10.58 2.29 2.17
N THR A 254 -10.96 3.28 2.98
CA THR A 254 -11.06 3.14 4.43
C THR A 254 -12.12 2.11 4.81
N LEU A 255 -13.26 2.13 4.12
CA LEU A 255 -14.30 1.13 4.30
C LEU A 255 -13.83 -0.28 3.92
N ALA A 256 -13.18 -0.45 2.77
CA ALA A 256 -12.63 -1.74 2.35
C ALA A 256 -11.59 -2.25 3.35
N ALA A 257 -10.77 -1.37 3.92
CA ALA A 257 -9.81 -1.71 4.97
C ALA A 257 -10.49 -2.28 6.21
N ALA A 258 -11.49 -1.57 6.73
CA ALA A 258 -12.19 -1.96 7.94
C ALA A 258 -12.93 -3.29 7.75
N LEU A 259 -13.61 -3.47 6.60
CA LEU A 259 -14.24 -4.73 6.21
C LEU A 259 -13.22 -5.87 6.12
N CYS A 260 -12.05 -5.61 5.53
CA CYS A 260 -11.00 -6.60 5.38
C CYS A 260 -10.37 -7.00 6.71
N ASN A 261 -10.08 -6.04 7.59
CA ASN A 261 -9.50 -6.30 8.90
C ASN A 261 -10.48 -7.07 9.80
N LEU A 262 -11.76 -6.66 9.81
CA LEU A 262 -12.80 -7.40 10.54
C LEU A 262 -12.96 -8.82 9.99
N GLY A 263 -13.02 -8.97 8.65
CA GLY A 263 -13.10 -10.29 8.01
C GLY A 263 -11.88 -11.17 8.33
N GLY A 264 -10.67 -10.62 8.28
CA GLY A 264 -9.44 -11.32 8.66
C GLY A 264 -9.41 -11.74 10.13
N LEU A 265 -9.96 -10.93 11.03
CA LEU A 265 -10.11 -11.26 12.45
C LEU A 265 -11.11 -12.41 12.66
N MET A 266 -12.25 -12.37 11.96
CA MET A 266 -13.26 -13.43 11.99
C MET A 266 -12.71 -14.76 11.46
N VAL A 267 -11.92 -14.73 10.36
CA VAL A 267 -11.21 -15.92 9.86
C VAL A 267 -10.28 -16.48 10.93
N ALA A 268 -9.57 -15.62 11.68
CA ALA A 268 -8.65 -16.06 12.75
C ALA A 268 -9.39 -16.81 13.88
N ARG A 269 -10.63 -16.41 14.14
CA ARG A 269 -11.52 -17.02 15.14
C ARG A 269 -12.24 -18.28 14.64
N GLY A 270 -12.06 -18.66 13.38
CA GLY A 270 -12.76 -19.78 12.74
C GLY A 270 -14.16 -19.43 12.23
N GLU A 271 -14.52 -18.14 12.21
CA GLU A 271 -15.83 -17.63 11.77
C GLU A 271 -15.85 -17.32 10.26
N ALA A 272 -15.23 -18.19 9.45
CA ALA A 272 -15.02 -17.94 8.02
C ALA A 272 -16.32 -17.68 7.23
N ALA A 273 -17.43 -18.34 7.62
CA ALA A 273 -18.73 -18.14 6.99
C ALA A 273 -19.25 -16.70 7.16
N GLY A 274 -19.03 -16.09 8.33
CA GLY A 274 -19.39 -14.70 8.59
C GLY A 274 -18.42 -13.69 7.97
N ALA A 275 -17.14 -14.07 7.81
CA ALA A 275 -16.12 -13.22 7.19
C ALA A 275 -16.32 -13.02 5.68
N MET A 276 -16.76 -14.05 4.96
CA MET A 276 -16.91 -14.04 3.50
C MET A 276 -17.70 -12.83 2.94
N PRO A 277 -18.92 -12.50 3.41
CA PRO A 277 -19.66 -11.36 2.87
C PRO A 277 -18.95 -10.02 3.08
N LEU A 278 -18.20 -9.86 4.18
CA LEU A 278 -17.41 -8.65 4.43
C LEU A 278 -16.24 -8.53 3.45
N LEU A 279 -15.51 -9.63 3.27
CA LEU A 279 -14.37 -9.70 2.37
C LEU A 279 -14.78 -9.55 0.89
N GLU A 280 -15.91 -10.12 0.49
CA GLU A 280 -16.48 -9.97 -0.84
C GLU A 280 -16.92 -8.53 -1.12
N ARG A 281 -17.52 -7.87 -0.12
CA ARG A 281 -17.85 -6.44 -0.20
C ARG A 281 -16.59 -5.57 -0.31
N ALA A 282 -15.56 -5.85 0.49
CA ALA A 282 -14.27 -5.16 0.40
C ALA A 282 -13.65 -5.35 -0.99
N ARG A 283 -13.72 -6.55 -1.54
CA ARG A 283 -13.24 -6.86 -2.89
C ARG A 283 -13.97 -6.03 -3.95
N GLY A 284 -15.31 -5.94 -3.89
CA GLY A 284 -16.10 -5.14 -4.83
C GLY A 284 -15.72 -3.65 -4.80
N LEU A 285 -15.54 -3.07 -3.61
CA LEU A 285 -15.12 -1.68 -3.44
C LEU A 285 -13.74 -1.40 -4.05
N LEU A 286 -12.83 -2.37 -3.99
CA LEU A 286 -11.47 -2.23 -4.52
C LEU A 286 -11.35 -2.62 -6.00
N GLN A 287 -12.24 -3.48 -6.51
CA GLN A 287 -12.29 -3.87 -7.92
C GLN A 287 -12.67 -2.70 -8.82
N GLU A 288 -13.54 -1.80 -8.34
CA GLU A 288 -13.87 -0.55 -9.04
C GLU A 288 -12.72 0.47 -9.02
N SER A 289 -11.79 0.31 -8.07
CA SER A 289 -10.73 1.27 -7.80
C SER A 289 -9.34 0.67 -7.98
N VAL A 290 -9.02 0.15 -9.18
CA VAL A 290 -7.63 -0.16 -9.59
C VAL A 290 -6.97 -1.28 -8.75
N GLU A 291 -6.24 -2.20 -9.37
CA GLU A 291 -5.44 -3.21 -8.66
C GLU A 291 -4.46 -2.52 -7.71
N THR A 292 -4.79 -2.52 -6.42
CA THR A 292 -4.08 -1.84 -5.34
C THR A 292 -3.53 -2.87 -4.36
N PRO A 293 -2.48 -2.52 -3.57
CA PRO A 293 -2.01 -3.37 -2.47
C PRO A 293 -3.13 -3.86 -1.54
N GLY A 294 -4.17 -3.02 -1.33
CA GLY A 294 -5.36 -3.39 -0.58
C GLY A 294 -6.14 -4.57 -1.17
N LEU A 295 -6.21 -4.69 -2.50
CA LEU A 295 -6.89 -5.82 -3.15
C LEU A 295 -6.14 -7.13 -2.89
N ALA A 296 -4.81 -7.12 -2.93
CA ALA A 296 -4.02 -8.30 -2.60
C ALA A 296 -4.30 -8.80 -1.18
N TYR A 297 -4.43 -7.86 -0.24
CA TYR A 297 -4.75 -8.18 1.15
C TYR A 297 -6.16 -8.77 1.30
N VAL A 298 -7.15 -8.26 0.56
CA VAL A 298 -8.50 -8.85 0.52
C VAL A 298 -8.48 -10.26 -0.10
N GLU A 299 -7.80 -10.45 -1.24
CA GLU A 299 -7.69 -11.77 -1.88
C GLU A 299 -6.94 -12.78 -0.99
N TYR A 300 -5.97 -12.32 -0.20
CA TYR A 300 -5.30 -13.14 0.81
C TYR A 300 -6.29 -13.69 1.85
N HIS A 301 -7.10 -12.82 2.48
CA HIS A 301 -8.08 -13.25 3.49
C HIS A 301 -9.23 -14.05 2.87
N LEU A 302 -9.68 -13.72 1.66
CA LEU A 302 -10.63 -14.54 0.91
C LEU A 302 -10.09 -15.95 0.66
N GLY A 303 -8.81 -16.04 0.29
CA GLY A 303 -8.12 -17.31 0.11
C GLY A 303 -8.16 -18.17 1.37
N LEU A 304 -7.78 -17.59 2.51
CA LEU A 304 -7.83 -18.27 3.81
C LEU A 304 -9.27 -18.66 4.21
N ALA A 305 -10.24 -17.76 4.01
CA ALA A 305 -11.65 -18.02 4.33
C ALA A 305 -12.22 -19.18 3.49
N ARG A 306 -11.89 -19.25 2.20
CA ARG A 306 -12.30 -20.35 1.30
C ARG A 306 -11.69 -21.68 1.72
N ILE A 307 -10.38 -21.70 2.03
CA ILE A 307 -9.71 -22.89 2.55
C ILE A 307 -10.37 -23.37 3.85
N ALA A 308 -10.71 -22.44 4.76
CA ALA A 308 -11.41 -22.76 6.00
C ALA A 308 -12.79 -23.39 5.79
N GLN A 309 -13.44 -23.11 4.65
CA GLN A 309 -14.73 -23.67 4.26
C GLN A 309 -14.59 -24.95 3.42
N GLY A 310 -13.36 -25.41 3.15
CA GLY A 310 -13.07 -26.60 2.34
C GLY A 310 -12.93 -26.35 0.84
N ASP A 311 -13.08 -25.10 0.36
CA ASP A 311 -12.79 -24.72 -1.03
C ASP A 311 -11.29 -24.42 -1.20
N VAL A 312 -10.49 -25.49 -1.24
CA VAL A 312 -9.03 -25.39 -1.32
C VAL A 312 -8.59 -24.81 -2.67
N ASP A 313 -9.22 -25.20 -3.78
CA ASP A 313 -8.84 -24.75 -5.11
C ASP A 313 -9.17 -23.26 -5.31
N GLY A 314 -10.38 -22.83 -4.94
CA GLY A 314 -10.77 -21.43 -4.98
C GLY A 314 -9.98 -20.56 -4.00
N GLY A 315 -9.52 -21.15 -2.89
CA GLY A 315 -8.63 -20.48 -1.95
C GLY A 315 -7.20 -20.29 -2.48
N LEU A 316 -6.60 -21.32 -3.07
CA LEU A 316 -5.28 -21.23 -3.72
C LEU A 316 -5.27 -20.28 -4.92
N ALA A 317 -6.37 -20.21 -5.68
CA ALA A 317 -6.55 -19.25 -6.75
C ALA A 317 -6.52 -17.80 -6.24
N ALA A 318 -7.24 -17.51 -5.14
CA ALA A 318 -7.23 -16.18 -4.52
C ALA A 318 -5.84 -15.82 -3.96
N LEU A 319 -5.16 -16.76 -3.27
CA LEU A 319 -3.79 -16.56 -2.79
C LEU A 319 -2.79 -16.32 -3.94
N THR A 320 -2.99 -16.95 -5.10
CA THR A 320 -2.14 -16.73 -6.27
C THR A 320 -2.35 -15.32 -6.83
N LYS A 321 -3.60 -14.86 -6.92
CA LYS A 321 -3.89 -13.48 -7.32
C LYS A 321 -3.29 -12.46 -6.34
N ALA A 322 -3.37 -12.72 -5.03
CA ALA A 322 -2.73 -11.88 -4.02
C ALA A 322 -1.21 -11.81 -4.23
N GLN A 323 -0.57 -12.96 -4.48
CA GLN A 323 0.87 -13.06 -4.75
C GLN A 323 1.26 -12.25 -5.99
N ASP A 324 0.51 -12.36 -7.09
CA ASP A 324 0.83 -11.67 -8.34
C ASP A 324 0.75 -10.15 -8.17
N ILE A 325 -0.27 -9.66 -7.46
CA ILE A 325 -0.41 -8.23 -7.15
C ILE A 325 0.75 -7.76 -6.25
N GLN A 326 1.08 -8.51 -5.19
CA GLN A 326 2.18 -8.18 -4.25
C GLN A 326 3.54 -8.14 -4.96
N GLN A 327 3.78 -9.06 -5.90
CA GLN A 327 4.99 -9.05 -6.73
C GLN A 327 5.02 -7.83 -7.65
N ALA A 328 3.89 -7.48 -8.26
CA ALA A 328 3.79 -6.33 -9.16
C ALA A 328 3.98 -4.99 -8.45
N CYS A 329 3.49 -4.84 -7.21
CA CYS A 329 3.64 -3.60 -6.44
C CYS A 329 4.89 -3.56 -5.56
N GLY A 330 5.66 -4.65 -5.47
CA GLY A 330 6.85 -4.73 -4.63
C GLY A 330 6.57 -4.83 -3.12
N ASP A 331 5.35 -5.21 -2.72
CA ASP A 331 5.00 -5.47 -1.31
C ASP A 331 5.60 -6.81 -0.86
N ILE A 332 6.90 -6.79 -0.58
CA ILE A 332 7.66 -7.98 -0.20
C ILE A 332 7.17 -8.55 1.13
N ARG A 333 6.69 -7.73 2.07
CA ARG A 333 6.26 -8.19 3.38
C ARG A 333 5.02 -9.08 3.26
N GLN A 334 3.97 -8.58 2.62
CA GLN A 334 2.74 -9.36 2.41
C GLN A 334 2.97 -10.54 1.47
N LEU A 335 3.89 -10.40 0.49
CA LEU A 335 4.32 -11.52 -0.34
C LEU A 335 4.81 -12.71 0.51
N SER A 336 5.65 -12.46 1.52
CA SER A 336 6.15 -13.55 2.38
C SER A 336 5.02 -14.29 3.12
N ALA A 337 4.01 -13.57 3.61
CA ALA A 337 2.85 -14.16 4.29
C ALA A 337 1.99 -15.00 3.33
N THR A 338 1.76 -14.51 2.11
CA THR A 338 1.04 -15.24 1.05
C THR A 338 1.79 -16.52 0.64
N LEU A 339 3.11 -16.44 0.47
CA LEU A 339 3.96 -17.59 0.15
C LEU A 339 3.90 -18.64 1.27
N SER A 340 4.01 -18.23 2.53
CA SER A 340 3.87 -19.14 3.68
C SER A 340 2.48 -19.77 3.77
N ALA A 341 1.41 -19.03 3.47
CA ALA A 341 0.05 -19.57 3.46
C ALA A 341 -0.14 -20.63 2.35
N LYS A 342 0.31 -20.34 1.12
CA LYS A 342 0.28 -21.31 0.01
C LYS A 342 1.09 -22.56 0.34
N ALA A 343 2.31 -22.38 0.86
CA ALA A 343 3.16 -23.49 1.25
C ALA A 343 2.54 -24.35 2.36
N TRP A 344 1.87 -23.73 3.34
CA TRP A 344 1.16 -24.47 4.38
C TRP A 344 0.11 -25.41 3.79
N VAL A 345 -0.68 -24.94 2.81
CA VAL A 345 -1.67 -25.79 2.10
C VAL A 345 -0.96 -26.94 1.38
N ASP A 346 0.12 -26.65 0.66
CA ASP A 346 0.86 -27.67 -0.09
C ASP A 346 1.49 -28.74 0.82
N VAL A 347 2.08 -28.35 1.97
CA VAL A 347 2.61 -29.28 2.97
C VAL A 347 1.51 -30.22 3.47
N ARG A 348 0.30 -29.68 3.74
CA ARG A 348 -0.86 -30.47 4.19
C ARG A 348 -1.35 -31.45 3.12
N LEU A 349 -1.31 -31.03 1.86
CA LEU A 349 -1.66 -31.86 0.70
C LEU A 349 -0.51 -32.80 0.28
N ARG A 350 0.60 -32.86 1.04
CA ARG A 350 1.81 -33.65 0.73
C ARG A 350 2.49 -33.25 -0.58
N ARG A 351 2.25 -32.04 -1.09
CA ARG A 351 2.88 -31.45 -2.28
C ARG A 351 4.21 -30.80 -1.91
N PHE A 352 5.14 -31.58 -1.36
CA PHE A 352 6.36 -31.03 -0.78
C PHE A 352 7.28 -30.33 -1.80
N ALA A 353 7.33 -30.85 -3.03
CA ALA A 353 8.14 -30.28 -4.10
C ALA A 353 7.70 -28.86 -4.51
N SER A 354 6.41 -28.53 -4.39
CA SER A 354 5.91 -27.17 -4.61
C SER A 354 6.01 -26.29 -3.37
N ALA A 355 5.87 -26.86 -2.17
CA ALA A 355 5.97 -26.11 -0.92
C ALA A 355 7.38 -25.57 -0.61
N GLU A 356 8.43 -26.37 -0.83
CA GLU A 356 9.80 -25.99 -0.47
C GLU A 356 10.28 -24.66 -1.08
N PRO A 357 10.17 -24.40 -2.41
CA PRO A 357 10.63 -23.14 -2.98
C PRO A 357 9.87 -21.93 -2.41
N LEU A 358 8.57 -22.07 -2.15
CA LEU A 358 7.75 -21.02 -1.53
C LEU A 358 8.25 -20.69 -0.11
N LEU A 359 8.55 -21.71 0.69
CA LEU A 359 9.05 -21.55 2.07
C LEU A 359 10.43 -20.91 2.10
N ARG A 360 11.33 -21.31 1.20
CA ARG A 360 12.67 -20.71 1.10
C ARG A 360 12.60 -19.25 0.69
N GLN A 361 11.74 -18.92 -0.27
CA GLN A 361 11.52 -17.54 -0.70
C GLN A 361 10.93 -16.69 0.44
N ALA A 362 9.93 -17.21 1.16
CA ALA A 362 9.36 -16.52 2.32
C ALA A 362 10.41 -16.27 3.41
N LEU A 363 11.28 -17.25 3.71
CA LEU A 363 12.35 -17.11 4.70
C LEU A 363 13.39 -16.05 4.32
N ASP A 364 13.79 -15.98 3.05
CA ASP A 364 14.72 -14.94 2.56
C ASP A 364 14.15 -13.55 2.79
N ILE A 365 12.89 -13.34 2.42
CA ILE A 365 12.20 -12.07 2.61
C ILE A 365 12.09 -11.72 4.10
N GLN A 366 11.64 -12.66 4.93
CA GLN A 366 11.47 -12.43 6.37
C GLN A 366 12.81 -12.17 7.07
N GLN A 367 13.89 -12.77 6.61
CA GLN A 367 15.25 -12.49 7.10
C GLN A 367 15.71 -11.07 6.72
N ARG A 368 15.39 -10.59 5.51
CA ARG A 368 15.69 -9.21 5.08
C ARG A 368 14.89 -8.15 5.82
N LEU A 369 13.65 -8.48 6.23
CA LEU A 369 12.74 -7.58 6.93
C LEU A 369 12.84 -7.65 8.47
N ASP A 370 13.70 -8.52 8.99
CA ASP A 370 13.88 -8.78 10.42
C ASP A 370 12.60 -9.27 11.13
N GLU A 371 11.78 -10.04 10.42
CA GLU A 371 10.51 -10.57 10.94
C GLU A 371 10.70 -11.89 11.69
N HIS A 372 11.31 -11.83 12.88
CA HIS A 372 11.65 -13.04 13.62
C HIS A 372 10.45 -13.94 13.99
N GLY A 373 9.27 -13.36 14.29
CA GLY A 373 8.08 -14.14 14.64
C GLY A 373 7.55 -14.99 13.47
N ALA A 374 7.39 -14.39 12.28
CA ALA A 374 6.94 -15.10 11.09
C ALA A 374 7.93 -16.21 10.67
N ARG A 375 9.23 -15.98 10.88
CA ARG A 375 10.28 -16.96 10.58
C ARG A 375 10.18 -18.23 11.39
N VAL A 376 9.78 -18.17 12.66
CA VAL A 376 9.58 -19.36 13.50
C VAL A 376 8.62 -20.33 12.82
N HIS A 377 7.49 -19.82 12.33
CA HIS A 377 6.47 -20.62 11.67
C HIS A 377 6.93 -21.14 10.31
N THR A 378 7.52 -20.29 9.47
CA THR A 378 8.02 -20.70 8.15
C THR A 378 9.14 -21.74 8.26
N LEU A 379 10.04 -21.61 9.25
CA LEU A 379 11.08 -22.60 9.53
C LEU A 379 10.50 -23.96 9.96
N ARG A 380 9.47 -23.97 10.82
CA ARG A 380 8.79 -25.21 11.18
C ARG A 380 8.14 -25.88 9.97
N LEU A 381 7.43 -25.11 9.14
CA LEU A 381 6.82 -25.64 7.92
C LEU A 381 7.86 -26.18 6.94
N LEU A 382 9.03 -25.54 6.84
CA LEU A 382 10.14 -26.06 6.05
C LEU A 382 10.69 -27.36 6.64
N GLY A 383 10.81 -27.44 7.96
CA GLY A 383 11.18 -28.69 8.65
C GLY A 383 10.20 -29.82 8.35
N ASP A 384 8.90 -29.56 8.45
CA ASP A 384 7.84 -30.54 8.15
C ASP A 384 7.86 -30.97 6.67
N CYS A 385 8.09 -30.02 5.77
CA CYS A 385 8.24 -30.26 4.34
C CYS A 385 9.45 -31.17 4.04
N LEU A 386 10.62 -30.84 4.59
CA LEU A 386 11.86 -31.59 4.40
C LEU A 386 11.77 -33.00 5.01
N ALA A 387 11.15 -33.14 6.18
CA ALA A 387 10.88 -34.44 6.79
C ALA A 387 9.98 -35.30 5.88
N GLY A 388 8.95 -34.69 5.29
CA GLY A 388 8.07 -35.33 4.31
C GLY A 388 8.77 -35.79 3.03
N GLN A 389 9.87 -35.13 2.64
CA GLN A 389 10.73 -35.53 1.52
C GLN A 389 11.82 -36.54 1.90
N GLY A 390 11.98 -36.87 3.19
CA GLY A 390 13.01 -37.78 3.68
C GLY A 390 14.34 -37.11 4.03
N HIS A 391 14.43 -35.77 4.00
CA HIS A 391 15.62 -35.00 4.39
C HIS A 391 15.65 -34.76 5.91
N ILE A 392 15.83 -35.83 6.69
CA ILE A 392 15.64 -35.82 8.15
C ILE A 392 16.61 -34.86 8.88
N GLU A 393 17.89 -34.84 8.52
CA GLU A 393 18.88 -33.95 9.17
C GLU A 393 18.57 -32.48 8.92
N ALA A 394 18.22 -32.12 7.68
CA ALA A 394 17.86 -30.75 7.32
C ALA A 394 16.55 -30.32 8.00
N ALA A 395 15.60 -31.25 8.16
CA ALA A 395 14.37 -31.00 8.90
C ALA A 395 14.64 -30.68 10.38
N GLN A 396 15.47 -31.49 11.05
CA GLN A 396 15.87 -31.27 12.45
C GLN A 396 16.56 -29.92 12.64
N GLN A 397 17.42 -29.52 11.70
CA GLN A 397 18.06 -28.20 11.73
C GLN A 397 17.03 -27.07 11.67
N CYS A 398 16.03 -27.17 10.77
CA CYS A 398 14.97 -26.16 10.66
C CYS A 398 14.12 -26.08 11.93
N HIS A 399 13.73 -27.22 12.50
CA HIS A 399 12.97 -27.26 13.76
C HIS A 399 13.77 -26.68 14.93
N THR A 400 15.06 -27.03 15.05
CA THR A 400 15.95 -26.51 16.11
C THR A 400 16.13 -24.99 15.99
N GLN A 401 16.32 -24.48 14.76
CA GLN A 401 16.41 -23.05 14.51
C GLN A 401 15.11 -22.32 14.89
N ALA A 402 13.95 -22.91 14.57
CA ALA A 402 12.66 -22.36 14.95
C ALA A 402 12.46 -22.32 16.46
N GLU A 403 12.84 -23.38 17.19
CA GLU A 403 12.77 -23.44 18.65
C GLU A 403 13.68 -22.41 19.32
N HIS A 404 14.92 -22.29 18.87
CA HIS A 404 15.85 -21.29 19.37
C HIS A 404 15.30 -19.87 19.16
N LEU A 405 14.76 -19.58 17.96
CA LEU A 405 14.18 -18.28 17.66
C LEU A 405 12.92 -18.02 18.49
N ALA A 406 12.04 -19.02 18.67
CA ALA A 406 10.86 -18.90 19.52
C ALA A 406 11.22 -18.62 20.98
N MET A 407 12.27 -19.26 21.49
CA MET A 407 12.78 -19.05 22.85
C MET A 407 13.30 -17.62 23.05
N LEU A 408 14.08 -17.09 22.09
CA LEU A 408 14.57 -15.71 22.14
C LEU A 408 13.42 -14.68 22.17
N LEU A 409 12.32 -14.99 21.48
CA LEU A 409 11.16 -14.11 21.36
C LEU A 409 10.09 -14.35 22.44
N SER A 410 10.29 -15.31 23.35
CA SER A 410 9.28 -15.76 24.32
C SER A 410 7.94 -16.13 23.67
N LEU A 411 7.95 -16.68 22.46
CA LEU A 411 6.75 -17.07 21.73
C LEU A 411 6.30 -18.48 22.14
N PRO A 412 4.98 -18.71 22.32
CA PRO A 412 4.46 -20.05 22.57
C PRO A 412 4.66 -20.92 21.32
N LEU A 413 5.34 -22.07 21.49
CA LEU A 413 5.41 -23.07 20.44
C LEU A 413 4.05 -23.76 20.31
N PRO A 414 3.44 -23.83 19.11
CA PRO A 414 2.20 -24.57 18.94
C PRO A 414 2.41 -26.06 19.24
N SER A 415 1.46 -26.65 19.98
CA SER A 415 1.46 -28.06 20.38
C SER A 415 1.33 -28.99 19.17
N ALA A 416 1.84 -30.22 19.30
CA ALA A 416 1.77 -31.26 18.27
C ALA A 416 0.31 -31.59 17.87
N ASP A 417 -0.67 -31.43 18.77
CA ASP A 417 -2.09 -31.72 18.49
C ASP A 417 -2.76 -30.67 17.59
N ALA A 418 -2.31 -29.41 17.62
CA ALA A 418 -2.74 -28.40 16.64
C ALA A 418 -2.26 -28.73 15.21
N GLN A 419 -1.32 -29.68 15.07
CA GLN A 419 -0.77 -30.11 13.80
C GLN A 419 -1.50 -31.31 13.19
N ALA A 420 -2.48 -31.92 13.85
CA ALA A 420 -3.19 -33.11 13.33
C ALA A 420 -4.54 -32.80 12.62
N GLY A 421 -4.92 -31.53 12.50
CA GLY A 421 -6.19 -31.10 11.89
C GLY A 421 -6.28 -31.23 10.37
N ARG A 422 -7.53 -31.39 9.87
CA ARG A 422 -7.93 -31.40 8.44
C ARG A 422 -7.39 -30.18 7.68
N PRO A 423 -7.22 -30.25 6.34
CA PRO A 423 -6.88 -29.07 5.51
C PRO A 423 -7.84 -27.88 5.71
N ASP A 424 -9.05 -28.15 6.20
CA ASP A 424 -10.11 -27.17 6.50
C ASP A 424 -9.86 -26.33 7.75
N ALA A 425 -8.90 -26.68 8.60
CA ALA A 425 -8.51 -25.87 9.75
C ALA A 425 -7.53 -24.79 9.29
N ALA A 426 -8.04 -23.64 8.83
CA ALA A 426 -7.20 -22.48 8.52
C ALA A 426 -6.25 -22.20 9.70
N PRO A 427 -4.98 -21.85 9.45
CA PRO A 427 -4.01 -21.90 10.51
C PRO A 427 -4.22 -20.70 11.43
N ALA A 428 -4.90 -20.92 12.57
CA ALA A 428 -5.02 -19.93 13.64
C ALA A 428 -3.63 -19.38 14.04
N THR A 429 -2.57 -20.16 13.83
CA THR A 429 -1.16 -19.81 14.06
C THR A 429 -0.47 -19.13 12.86
N ALA A 430 -0.89 -19.34 11.62
CA ALA A 430 -0.45 -18.50 10.51
C ALA A 430 -1.15 -17.14 10.57
N LEU A 431 -2.41 -17.09 11.02
CA LEU A 431 -3.07 -15.83 11.35
C LEU A 431 -2.37 -15.11 12.50
N ALA A 432 -1.90 -15.81 13.55
CA ALA A 432 -1.07 -15.20 14.59
C ALA A 432 0.29 -14.68 14.06
N ALA A 433 0.92 -15.37 13.11
CA ALA A 433 2.14 -14.92 12.43
C ALA A 433 1.90 -13.71 11.51
N VAL A 434 0.72 -13.63 10.88
CA VAL A 434 0.29 -12.45 10.11
C VAL A 434 -0.04 -11.31 11.07
N ASN A 435 -0.65 -11.57 12.22
CA ASN A 435 -1.03 -10.57 13.23
C ASN A 435 0.17 -9.87 13.88
N GLY A 436 1.40 -10.41 13.73
CA GLY A 436 2.61 -9.75 14.18
C GLY A 436 2.90 -8.42 13.47
N VAL A 437 2.47 -8.22 12.22
CA VAL A 437 2.60 -6.95 11.48
C VAL A 437 1.53 -6.88 10.36
N ARG A 438 0.24 -6.79 10.71
CA ARG A 438 -0.81 -6.44 9.74
C ARG A 438 -0.90 -4.94 9.59
N ARG A 439 -0.45 -4.41 8.44
CA ARG A 439 -0.74 -3.05 7.99
C ARG A 439 -0.79 -2.98 6.49
N VAL A 440 -1.98 -2.73 5.95
CA VAL A 440 -2.16 -1.87 4.78
C VAL A 440 -3.57 -1.30 4.83
N LEU A 441 -3.68 0.03 4.93
CA LEU A 441 -4.40 0.89 3.99
C LEU A 441 -4.12 2.34 4.40
N GLN A 442 -3.10 2.92 3.75
CA GLN A 442 -2.91 4.36 3.59
C GLN A 442 -2.86 4.64 2.09
#